data_AF-A0A857FKS7-F1
#
_entry.id   AF-A0A857FKS7-F1
#
_cell.length_a   1.000
_cell.length_b   1.000
_cell.length_c   1.000
_cell.angle_alpha   90.00
_cell.angle_beta   90.00
_cell.angle_gamma   90.00
#
_symmetry.space_group_name_H-M   'P 1'
#
loop_
_entity.id
_entity.type
_entity.pdbx_description
1 polymer ?
#
loop_
_entity_poly.entity_id
_entity_poly.type
_entity_poly.pdbx_seq_one_letter_code
_entity_poly.pdbx_strand_id
1 'polypeptide(L)'
;MRRVLRCLPALLLAGLPCLAHATEWLAPPAMYPPDTWQGRTVAVVRVLDKLDAHVVLLNVPTGQDMPYKSLTLHATSCLQRPATLPADSAAWLDVHDAHEGMAAFQGWMAVAEPATGVFQNPLYDVQLVGCAGDNVAPAPPPLAAVAAPTETAPAVTPDGQPVPPAAGAAPAAPPGAPQPVSPPLPARVPEPADEGAAPLMLH
;
A
#
# COMPACT_ATOMS: atom_id res chain seq x y z
N MET A 1 -78.61 -44.18 14.35
CA MET A 1 -79.14 -43.37 15.47
C MET A 1 -78.09 -42.33 15.85
N ARG A 2 -78.52 -41.06 15.90
CA ARG A 2 -77.98 -39.89 16.65
C ARG A 2 -76.52 -39.43 16.49
N ARG A 3 -76.42 -38.28 15.82
CA ARG A 3 -75.44 -37.17 15.96
C ARG A 3 -74.99 -36.94 17.42
N VAL A 4 -73.70 -36.64 17.62
CA VAL A 4 -73.27 -35.57 18.53
C VAL A 4 -72.13 -34.78 17.88
N LEU A 5 -72.47 -33.54 17.54
CA LEU A 5 -71.62 -32.41 17.22
C LEU A 5 -71.22 -31.71 18.54
N ARG A 6 -70.12 -30.94 18.52
CA ARG A 6 -69.66 -29.91 19.50
C ARG A 6 -68.60 -30.41 20.50
N CYS A 7 -67.50 -29.73 20.79
CA CYS A 7 -67.09 -28.35 20.58
C CYS A 7 -65.55 -28.27 20.51
N LEU A 8 -65.01 -27.48 19.57
CA LEU A 8 -63.71 -26.82 19.77
C LEU A 8 -63.83 -25.82 20.93
N PRO A 9 -62.80 -25.72 21.77
CA PRO A 9 -62.12 -24.44 21.93
C PRO A 9 -60.63 -24.64 21.64
N ALA A 10 -60.09 -24.04 20.58
CA ALA A 10 -59.56 -22.68 20.64
C ALA A 10 -58.54 -22.50 21.80
N LEU A 11 -57.40 -23.17 21.70
CA LEU A 11 -56.19 -22.80 22.44
C LEU A 11 -54.94 -23.13 21.60
N LEU A 12 -54.94 -22.60 20.37
CA LEU A 12 -53.74 -22.44 19.54
C LEU A 12 -53.35 -20.96 19.65
N LEU A 13 -52.04 -20.68 19.71
CA LEU A 13 -51.38 -19.37 19.77
C LEU A 13 -51.21 -18.72 21.15
N ALA A 14 -50.33 -19.28 21.98
CA ALA A 14 -49.53 -18.46 22.90
C ALA A 14 -48.21 -19.15 23.18
N GLY A 15 -47.15 -18.71 22.50
CA GLY A 15 -45.78 -19.17 22.77
C GLY A 15 -44.95 -19.47 21.53
N LEU A 16 -44.97 -18.62 20.50
CA LEU A 16 -43.77 -18.48 19.68
C LEU A 16 -42.79 -17.65 20.53
N PRO A 17 -41.68 -18.23 21.04
CA PRO A 17 -40.59 -17.40 21.51
C PRO A 17 -40.13 -16.57 20.31
N CYS A 18 -40.22 -15.25 20.47
CA CYS A 18 -39.66 -14.29 19.55
C CYS A 18 -38.15 -14.58 19.48
N LEU A 19 -37.73 -15.38 18.49
CA LEU A 19 -36.33 -15.51 18.11
C LEU A 19 -35.97 -14.15 17.55
N ALA A 20 -35.54 -13.24 18.43
CA ALA A 20 -34.87 -12.02 18.06
C ALA A 20 -33.73 -12.42 17.12
N HIS A 21 -33.92 -12.21 15.83
CA HIS A 21 -32.83 -12.31 14.87
C HIS A 21 -31.90 -11.18 15.27
N ALA A 22 -30.78 -11.52 15.91
CA ALA A 22 -29.68 -10.59 16.02
C ALA A 22 -29.39 -10.13 14.59
N THR A 23 -29.64 -8.86 14.32
CA THR A 23 -29.19 -8.23 13.08
C THR A 23 -27.68 -8.28 13.12
N GLU A 24 -27.09 -9.31 12.53
CA GLU A 24 -25.65 -9.43 12.38
C GLU A 24 -25.22 -8.20 11.55
N TRP A 25 -24.55 -7.26 12.22
CA TRP A 25 -24.00 -6.08 11.58
C TRP A 25 -22.88 -6.55 10.65
N LEU A 26 -23.23 -6.82 9.38
CA LEU A 26 -22.21 -7.07 8.35
C LEU A 26 -21.41 -5.79 8.20
N ALA A 27 -20.12 -5.88 8.51
CA ALA A 27 -19.20 -4.81 8.18
C ALA A 27 -19.27 -4.52 6.67
N PRO A 28 -19.29 -3.23 6.27
CA PRO A 28 -19.25 -2.88 4.87
C PRO A 28 -17.99 -3.46 4.22
N PRO A 29 -18.05 -3.90 2.95
CA PRO A 29 -16.88 -4.43 2.25
C PRO A 29 -15.80 -3.35 2.17
N ALA A 30 -14.55 -3.76 2.36
CA ALA A 30 -13.41 -2.88 2.12
C ALA A 30 -13.33 -2.57 0.62
N MET A 31 -13.56 -1.31 0.26
CA MET A 31 -13.40 -0.81 -1.10
C MET A 31 -12.08 -0.07 -1.21
N TYR A 32 -11.24 -0.49 -2.15
CA TYR A 32 -9.96 0.17 -2.44
C TYR A 32 -10.07 1.04 -3.69
N PRO A 33 -9.29 2.13 -3.79
CA PRO A 33 -9.16 2.90 -5.02
C PRO A 33 -8.80 2.02 -6.22
N PRO A 34 -9.30 2.31 -7.44
CA PRO A 34 -9.04 1.52 -8.63
C PRO A 34 -7.57 1.53 -9.09
N ASP A 35 -6.76 2.46 -8.58
CA ASP A 35 -5.32 2.58 -8.82
C ASP A 35 -4.45 1.86 -7.75
N THR A 36 -5.08 1.20 -6.78
CA THR A 36 -4.36 0.48 -5.72
C THR A 36 -3.51 -0.65 -6.30
N TRP A 37 -2.23 -0.67 -5.96
CA TRP A 37 -1.33 -1.73 -6.41
C TRP A 37 -1.67 -3.06 -5.74
N GLN A 38 -1.68 -4.12 -6.53
CA GLN A 38 -2.03 -5.47 -6.10
C GLN A 38 -0.77 -6.23 -5.68
N GLY A 39 -0.73 -6.68 -4.42
CA GLY A 39 0.35 -7.54 -3.94
C GLY A 39 0.30 -8.92 -4.57
N ARG A 40 1.46 -9.53 -4.84
CA ARG A 40 1.58 -10.85 -5.47
C ARG A 40 2.68 -11.70 -4.79
N THR A 41 2.51 -13.02 -4.79
CA THR A 41 3.34 -13.93 -3.97
C THR A 41 4.70 -14.29 -4.56
N VAL A 42 4.99 -13.90 -5.81
CA VAL A 42 6.27 -14.21 -6.47
C VAL A 42 6.81 -12.97 -7.17
N ALA A 43 8.09 -12.68 -6.98
CA ALA A 43 8.85 -11.73 -7.78
C ALA A 43 9.61 -12.47 -8.89
N VAL A 44 9.47 -12.02 -10.14
CA VAL A 44 10.20 -12.57 -11.28
C VAL A 44 11.38 -11.68 -11.58
N VAL A 45 12.57 -12.21 -11.37
CA VAL A 45 13.82 -11.47 -11.44
C VAL A 45 14.68 -12.03 -12.56
N ARG A 46 15.29 -11.15 -13.35
CA ARG A 46 16.29 -11.51 -14.35
C ARG A 46 17.67 -11.36 -13.75
N VAL A 47 18.48 -12.40 -13.88
CA VAL A 47 19.89 -12.39 -13.50
C VAL A 47 20.73 -12.58 -14.77
N LEU A 48 21.62 -11.64 -15.04
CA LEU A 48 22.67 -11.76 -16.05
C LEU A 48 23.98 -12.09 -15.35
N ASP A 49 24.59 -13.21 -15.70
CA ASP A 49 25.98 -13.51 -15.41
C ASP A 49 26.86 -12.85 -16.47
N LYS A 50 27.75 -11.94 -16.04
CA LYS A 50 28.63 -11.16 -16.92
C LYS A 50 29.86 -11.94 -17.35
N LEU A 51 30.25 -13.01 -16.62
CA LEU A 51 31.41 -13.83 -16.99
C LEU A 51 31.12 -14.69 -18.22
N ASP A 52 29.93 -15.29 -18.27
CA ASP A 52 29.53 -16.21 -19.33
C ASP A 52 28.38 -15.67 -20.22
N ALA A 53 27.96 -14.42 -19.99
CA ALA A 53 26.87 -13.74 -20.69
C ALA A 53 25.52 -14.49 -20.64
N HIS A 54 25.30 -15.32 -19.61
CA HIS A 54 24.09 -16.09 -19.44
C HIS A 54 23.00 -15.30 -18.72
N VAL A 55 21.77 -15.36 -19.24
CA VAL A 55 20.60 -14.70 -18.65
C VAL A 55 19.59 -15.75 -18.21
N VAL A 56 19.19 -15.69 -16.94
CA VAL A 56 18.16 -16.57 -16.35
C VAL A 56 17.04 -15.74 -15.73
N LEU A 57 15.82 -16.31 -15.73
CA LEU A 57 14.69 -15.79 -14.97
C LEU A 57 14.49 -16.66 -13.73
N LEU A 58 14.51 -16.02 -12.56
CA LEU A 58 14.28 -16.64 -11.27
C LEU A 58 12.92 -16.21 -10.73
N ASN A 59 12.15 -17.18 -10.26
CA ASN A 59 10.93 -16.93 -9.50
C ASN A 59 11.31 -16.94 -8.02
N VAL A 60 11.30 -15.77 -7.39
CA VAL A 60 11.62 -15.58 -5.97
C VAL A 60 10.31 -15.46 -5.20
N PRO A 61 9.91 -16.47 -4.40
CA PRO A 61 8.71 -16.36 -3.58
C PRO A 61 8.88 -15.25 -2.53
N THR A 62 7.81 -14.49 -2.29
CA THR A 62 7.84 -13.41 -1.30
C THR A 62 8.02 -13.97 0.12
N GLY A 63 8.96 -13.40 0.87
CA GLY A 63 9.35 -13.82 2.21
C GLY A 63 10.27 -15.04 2.24
N GLN A 64 10.85 -15.45 1.10
CA GLN A 64 11.77 -16.59 1.01
C GLN A 64 13.09 -16.20 0.33
N ASP A 65 14.16 -16.90 0.73
CA ASP A 65 15.47 -16.80 0.09
C ASP A 65 15.56 -17.74 -1.11
N MET A 66 16.01 -17.19 -2.24
CA MET A 66 16.27 -17.93 -3.46
C MET A 66 17.76 -17.82 -3.81
N PRO A 67 18.58 -18.86 -3.51
CA PRO A 67 19.97 -18.90 -3.95
C PRO A 67 20.12 -19.10 -5.47
N TYR A 68 21.11 -18.42 -6.07
CA TYR A 68 21.55 -18.64 -7.44
C TYR A 68 23.07 -18.45 -7.53
N LYS A 69 23.81 -19.53 -7.82
CA LYS A 69 25.29 -19.54 -7.79
C LYS A 69 25.81 -18.97 -6.46
N SER A 70 26.49 -17.83 -6.48
CA SER A 70 26.96 -17.12 -5.27
C SER A 70 25.99 -16.05 -4.76
N LEU A 71 24.90 -15.77 -5.48
CA LEU A 71 23.88 -14.81 -5.07
C LEU A 71 22.83 -15.45 -4.16
N THR A 72 22.35 -14.69 -3.20
CA THR A 72 21.12 -14.97 -2.45
C THR A 72 20.17 -13.81 -2.70
N LEU A 73 18.99 -14.11 -3.25
CA LEU A 73 17.94 -13.12 -3.49
C LEU A 73 16.80 -13.33 -2.50
N HIS A 74 16.36 -12.27 -1.85
CA HIS A 74 15.19 -12.28 -0.97
C HIS A 74 14.18 -11.24 -1.41
N ALA A 75 12.96 -11.66 -1.72
CA ALA A 75 11.88 -10.75 -2.07
C ALA A 75 10.99 -10.50 -0.87
N THR A 76 11.01 -9.30 -0.29
CA THR A 76 10.14 -8.96 0.85
C THR A 76 8.73 -8.62 0.41
N SER A 77 8.58 -8.01 -0.77
CA SER A 77 7.28 -7.65 -1.34
C SER A 77 7.34 -7.63 -2.86
N CYS A 78 6.23 -7.95 -3.51
CA CYS A 78 6.04 -7.76 -4.95
C CYS A 78 4.66 -7.15 -5.17
N LEU A 79 4.64 -5.98 -5.82
CA LEU A 79 3.45 -5.20 -6.11
C LEU A 79 3.31 -5.07 -7.62
N GLN A 80 2.11 -5.29 -8.12
CA GLN A 80 1.77 -5.17 -9.54
C GLN A 80 0.70 -4.11 -9.71
N ARG A 81 0.89 -3.23 -10.69
CA ARG A 81 -0.12 -2.22 -11.03
C ARG A 81 -1.38 -2.90 -11.61
N PRO A 82 -2.59 -2.41 -11.28
CA PRO A 82 -3.82 -2.94 -11.86
C PRO A 82 -3.82 -2.95 -13.38
N ALA A 83 -4.49 -3.95 -13.98
CA ALA A 83 -4.59 -4.10 -15.43
C ALA A 83 -5.37 -2.95 -16.12
N THR A 84 -6.07 -2.11 -15.35
CA THR A 84 -6.75 -0.90 -15.83
C THR A 84 -5.78 0.26 -16.12
N LEU A 85 -4.53 0.17 -15.67
CA LEU A 85 -3.47 1.17 -15.84
C LEU A 85 -2.31 0.59 -16.67
N PRO A 86 -1.36 1.43 -17.16
CA PRO A 86 -0.19 0.94 -17.88
C PRO A 86 0.63 -0.04 -17.05
N ALA A 87 0.98 -1.19 -17.65
CA ALA A 87 1.64 -2.29 -16.95
C ALA A 87 2.92 -1.85 -16.23
N ASP A 88 3.00 -2.17 -14.95
CA ASP A 88 4.17 -1.92 -14.11
C ASP A 88 4.18 -2.88 -12.92
N SER A 89 5.35 -3.10 -12.37
CA SER A 89 5.56 -3.91 -11.16
C SER A 89 6.76 -3.39 -10.40
N ALA A 90 6.68 -3.46 -9.08
CA ALA A 90 7.73 -3.04 -8.18
C ALA A 90 7.91 -4.10 -7.09
N ALA A 91 9.16 -4.40 -6.75
CA ALA A 91 9.48 -5.37 -5.72
C ALA A 91 10.57 -4.82 -4.81
N TRP A 92 10.41 -5.05 -3.50
CA TRP A 92 11.49 -4.84 -2.55
C TRP A 92 12.36 -6.09 -2.55
N LEU A 93 13.60 -5.94 -3.03
CA LEU A 93 14.56 -7.02 -3.14
C LEU A 93 15.77 -6.73 -2.25
N ASP A 94 16.20 -7.75 -1.54
CA ASP A 94 17.51 -7.83 -0.91
C ASP A 94 18.35 -8.82 -1.73
N VAL A 95 19.53 -8.39 -2.16
CA VAL A 95 20.43 -9.18 -3.00
C VAL A 95 21.81 -9.12 -2.39
N HIS A 96 22.33 -10.30 -2.05
CA HIS A 96 23.65 -10.46 -1.45
C HIS A 96 24.50 -11.42 -2.29
N ASP A 97 25.78 -11.10 -2.46
CA ASP A 97 26.76 -12.00 -3.09
C ASP A 97 27.69 -12.56 -2.01
N ALA A 98 27.89 -13.88 -2.00
CA ALA A 98 28.73 -14.57 -1.02
C ALA A 98 30.23 -14.24 -1.13
N HIS A 99 30.68 -13.58 -2.20
CA HIS A 99 32.07 -13.14 -2.32
C HIS A 99 32.38 -11.97 -1.37
N GLU A 100 33.55 -12.02 -0.73
CA GLU A 100 33.99 -10.96 0.18
C GLU A 100 34.16 -9.61 -0.53
N GLY A 101 33.74 -8.53 0.13
CA GLY A 101 33.85 -7.17 -0.38
C GLY A 101 32.81 -6.78 -1.43
N MET A 102 31.85 -7.66 -1.75
CA MET A 102 30.72 -7.32 -2.61
C MET A 102 29.68 -6.48 -1.84
N ALA A 103 29.21 -5.41 -2.47
CA ALA A 103 28.11 -4.61 -1.92
C ALA A 103 26.80 -5.40 -2.01
N ALA A 104 26.03 -5.42 -0.94
CA ALA A 104 24.65 -5.89 -0.97
C ALA A 104 23.73 -4.78 -1.52
N PHE A 105 22.65 -5.17 -2.18
CA PHE A 105 21.56 -4.26 -2.53
C PHE A 105 20.35 -4.55 -1.67
N GLN A 106 19.72 -3.49 -1.19
CA GLN A 106 18.44 -3.58 -0.53
C GLN A 106 17.60 -2.38 -0.96
N GLY A 107 16.49 -2.63 -1.64
CA GLY A 107 15.63 -1.54 -2.09
C GLY A 107 14.54 -1.96 -3.06
N TRP A 108 13.80 -0.96 -3.51
CA TRP A 108 12.79 -1.12 -4.54
C TRP A 108 13.43 -1.19 -5.92
N MET A 109 13.02 -2.19 -6.71
CA MET A 109 13.22 -2.26 -8.15
C MET A 109 11.86 -2.11 -8.84
N ALA A 110 11.77 -1.35 -9.93
CA ALA A 110 10.54 -1.19 -10.71
C ALA A 110 10.76 -1.54 -12.19
N VAL A 111 9.76 -2.17 -12.81
CA VAL A 111 9.85 -2.62 -14.21
C VAL A 111 9.77 -1.44 -15.17
N ALA A 112 8.90 -0.45 -14.90
CA ALA A 112 8.79 0.73 -15.75
C ALA A 112 9.97 1.71 -15.61
N GLU A 113 10.78 1.59 -14.55
CA GLU A 113 11.92 2.47 -14.26
C GLU A 113 13.22 1.67 -14.10
N PRO A 114 13.72 1.03 -15.17
CA PRO A 114 14.84 0.09 -15.08
C PRO A 114 16.18 0.75 -14.76
N ALA A 115 16.28 2.09 -14.81
CA ALA A 115 17.50 2.79 -14.40
C ALA A 115 17.58 3.01 -12.88
N THR A 116 16.48 2.79 -12.15
CA THR A 116 16.38 3.04 -10.71
C THR A 116 16.28 1.72 -9.96
N GLY A 117 17.19 1.49 -9.02
CA GLY A 117 17.16 0.30 -8.17
C GLY A 117 17.53 -0.97 -8.93
N VAL A 118 18.75 -1.04 -9.46
CA VAL A 118 19.30 -2.25 -10.05
C VAL A 118 20.49 -2.70 -9.21
N PHE A 119 20.61 -4.01 -8.98
CA PHE A 119 21.82 -4.55 -8.37
C PHE A 119 22.81 -4.89 -9.48
N GLN A 120 23.97 -4.22 -9.44
CA GLN A 120 25.05 -4.44 -10.40
C GLN A 120 26.36 -4.60 -9.65
N ASN A 121 26.96 -5.78 -9.80
CA ASN A 121 28.32 -6.03 -9.36
C ASN A 121 29.17 -6.50 -10.57
N PRO A 122 30.48 -6.74 -10.41
CA PRO A 122 31.34 -7.17 -11.52
C PRO A 122 30.94 -8.52 -12.15
N LEU A 123 30.25 -9.39 -11.41
CA LEU A 123 29.89 -10.74 -11.84
C LEU A 123 28.45 -10.83 -12.35
N TYR A 124 27.52 -10.07 -11.78
CA TYR A 124 26.10 -10.20 -12.01
C TYR A 124 25.40 -8.85 -12.19
N ASP A 125 24.28 -8.89 -12.92
CA ASP A 125 23.27 -7.83 -12.98
C ASP A 125 21.91 -8.44 -12.65
N VAL A 126 21.17 -7.82 -11.74
CA VAL A 126 19.88 -8.31 -11.27
C VAL A 126 18.84 -7.21 -11.44
N GLN A 127 17.81 -7.48 -12.24
CA GLN A 127 16.67 -6.59 -12.45
C GLN A 127 15.35 -7.29 -12.20
N LEU A 128 14.34 -6.53 -11.77
CA LEU A 128 12.96 -7.00 -11.78
C LEU A 128 12.43 -7.10 -13.22
N VAL A 129 11.63 -8.13 -13.48
CA VAL A 129 10.90 -8.32 -14.75
C VAL A 129 9.40 -8.19 -14.55
N GLY A 130 8.91 -8.57 -13.36
CA GLY A 130 7.51 -8.45 -13.00
C GLY A 130 7.21 -9.22 -11.72
N CYS A 131 5.93 -9.27 -11.36
CA CYS A 131 5.47 -10.20 -10.34
C CYS A 131 4.80 -11.41 -11.00
N ALA A 132 4.83 -12.59 -10.37
CA ALA A 132 4.03 -13.79 -10.66
C ALA A 132 3.26 -14.31 -9.40
N GLY A 133 2.50 -15.41 -9.52
CA GLY A 133 1.80 -16.04 -8.38
C GLY A 133 0.39 -15.53 -8.02
N ASP A 134 -0.02 -15.81 -6.79
CA ASP A 134 -1.34 -15.49 -6.25
C ASP A 134 -1.42 -14.04 -5.78
N ASN A 135 -2.65 -13.52 -5.69
CA ASN A 135 -2.91 -12.20 -5.15
C ASN A 135 -2.79 -12.20 -3.63
N VAL A 136 -2.02 -11.26 -3.09
CA VAL A 136 -1.93 -10.97 -1.65
C VAL A 136 -2.90 -9.84 -1.35
N ALA A 137 -3.84 -10.08 -0.44
CA ALA A 137 -4.76 -9.03 -0.01
C ALA A 137 -3.95 -7.85 0.59
N PRO A 138 -4.27 -6.60 0.23
CA PRO A 138 -3.67 -5.44 0.88
C PRO A 138 -3.89 -5.57 2.38
N ALA A 139 -2.82 -5.63 3.18
CA ALA A 139 -2.94 -5.61 4.63
C ALA A 139 -3.28 -4.16 5.04
N PRO A 140 -4.53 -3.86 5.44
CA PRO A 140 -4.82 -2.51 5.92
C PRO A 140 -3.96 -2.27 7.17
N PRO A 141 -3.37 -1.08 7.36
CA PRO A 141 -2.81 -0.72 8.65
C PRO A 141 -3.90 -0.91 9.70
N PRO A 142 -3.57 -1.38 10.92
CA PRO A 142 -4.56 -1.46 11.98
C PRO A 142 -5.21 -0.09 12.10
N LEU A 143 -6.53 -0.04 11.91
CA LEU A 143 -7.31 1.18 12.06
C LEU A 143 -6.86 1.78 13.40
N ALA A 144 -6.21 2.94 13.35
CA ALA A 144 -5.91 3.67 14.57
C ALA A 144 -7.26 3.83 15.27
N ALA A 145 -7.43 3.21 16.43
CA ALA A 145 -8.61 3.42 17.24
C ALA A 145 -8.64 4.92 17.49
N VAL A 146 -9.50 5.63 16.76
CA VAL A 146 -9.77 7.03 17.02
C VAL A 146 -10.22 7.02 18.46
N ALA A 147 -9.38 7.51 19.38
CA ALA A 147 -9.78 7.66 20.76
C ALA A 147 -11.05 8.51 20.70
N ALA A 148 -12.18 7.91 21.08
CA ALA A 148 -13.45 8.61 21.13
C ALA A 148 -13.17 9.92 21.89
N PRO A 149 -13.50 11.10 21.33
CA PRO A 149 -13.43 12.31 22.10
C PRO A 149 -14.28 12.06 23.34
N THR A 150 -13.64 11.98 24.51
CA THR A 150 -14.37 12.03 25.77
C THR A 150 -15.02 13.39 25.78
N GLU A 151 -16.32 13.41 25.49
CA GLU A 151 -17.17 14.56 25.69
C GLU A 151 -17.15 14.85 27.20
N THR A 152 -16.23 15.72 27.62
CA THR A 152 -16.28 16.31 28.95
C THR A 152 -17.51 17.19 28.97
N ALA A 153 -18.63 16.63 29.42
CA ALA A 153 -19.81 17.38 29.78
C ALA A 153 -19.39 18.52 30.72
N PRO A 154 -19.78 19.79 30.47
CA PRO A 154 -19.46 20.87 31.38
C PRO A 154 -20.10 20.59 32.74
N ALA A 155 -19.29 20.54 33.79
CA ALA A 155 -19.82 20.56 35.15
C ALA A 155 -20.51 21.91 35.39
N VAL A 156 -21.83 21.88 35.51
CA VAL A 156 -22.66 23.04 35.90
C VAL A 156 -22.72 23.06 37.42
N THR A 157 -22.27 24.14 38.06
CA THR A 157 -22.54 24.42 39.48
C THR A 157 -24.02 24.80 39.67
N PRO A 158 -24.63 24.52 40.84
CA PRO A 158 -26.07 24.74 41.07
C PRO A 158 -26.58 26.16 40.83
N ASP A 159 -25.70 27.16 40.79
CA ASP A 159 -26.05 28.59 40.66
C ASP A 159 -25.90 29.16 39.23
N GLY A 160 -25.73 28.31 38.21
CA GLY A 160 -25.98 28.70 36.81
C GLY A 160 -25.04 29.76 36.21
N GLN A 161 -23.79 29.89 36.70
CA GLN A 161 -22.81 30.84 36.16
C GLN A 161 -21.63 30.12 35.49
N PRO A 162 -21.23 30.48 34.25
CA PRO A 162 -20.08 29.85 33.58
C PRO A 162 -18.76 30.12 34.31
N VAL A 163 -18.00 29.08 34.60
CA VAL A 163 -16.61 29.18 35.07
C VAL A 163 -15.71 29.46 33.85
N PRO A 164 -14.90 30.53 33.82
CA PRO A 164 -13.96 30.75 32.73
C PRO A 164 -12.91 29.62 32.71
N PRO A 165 -12.49 29.12 31.54
CA PRO A 165 -11.48 28.09 31.48
C PRO A 165 -10.18 28.62 32.06
N ALA A 166 -9.65 27.93 33.07
CA ALA A 166 -8.24 28.05 33.41
C ALA A 166 -7.44 27.69 32.16
N ALA A 167 -6.56 28.59 31.73
CA ALA A 167 -5.63 28.36 30.63
C ALA A 167 -4.72 27.17 30.97
N GLY A 168 -5.16 25.97 30.59
CA GLY A 168 -4.36 24.75 30.59
C GLY A 168 -3.38 24.82 29.43
N ALA A 169 -2.10 24.71 29.77
CA ALA A 169 -0.97 24.81 28.87
C ALA A 169 -1.13 23.94 27.61
N ALA A 170 -0.83 24.54 26.45
CA ALA A 170 -0.60 23.80 25.22
C ALA A 170 0.49 22.74 25.44
N PRO A 171 0.32 21.48 25.01
CA PRO A 171 1.42 20.55 24.92
C PRO A 171 2.46 21.09 23.94
N ALA A 172 3.66 21.37 24.44
CA ALA A 172 4.80 21.73 23.64
C ALA A 172 5.07 20.63 22.61
N ALA A 173 5.20 21.01 21.34
CA ALA A 173 5.69 20.13 20.29
C ALA A 173 7.08 19.60 20.68
N PRO A 174 7.41 18.32 20.40
CA PRO A 174 8.75 17.81 20.61
C PRO A 174 9.74 18.58 19.71
N PRO A 175 10.88 19.06 20.24
CA PRO A 175 11.91 19.65 19.41
C PRO A 175 12.60 18.53 18.63
N GLY A 176 12.53 18.58 17.29
CA GLY A 176 13.44 17.76 16.46
C GLY A 176 12.90 17.10 15.20
N ALA A 177 11.66 17.36 14.75
CA ALA A 177 11.28 16.92 13.41
C ALA A 177 11.83 17.92 12.35
N PRO A 178 12.72 17.50 11.42
CA PRO A 178 13.06 18.35 10.27
C PRO A 178 11.80 18.57 9.43
N GLN A 179 11.43 19.83 9.27
CA GLN A 179 10.37 20.25 8.35
C GLN A 179 10.79 19.87 6.93
N PRO A 180 9.92 19.29 6.10
CA PRO A 180 10.21 19.08 4.68
C PRO A 180 10.35 20.45 4.01
N VAL A 181 11.58 20.87 3.75
CA VAL A 181 11.87 22.04 2.92
C VAL A 181 11.58 21.65 1.48
N SER A 182 10.47 22.15 0.95
CA SER A 182 10.18 22.06 -0.48
C SER A 182 11.34 22.70 -1.26
N PRO A 183 11.97 22.02 -2.22
CA PRO A 183 12.96 22.66 -3.08
C PRO A 183 12.29 23.77 -3.89
N PRO A 184 12.98 24.91 -4.12
CA PRO A 184 12.43 25.96 -4.97
C PRO A 184 12.26 25.43 -6.40
N LEU A 185 11.10 25.73 -7.00
CA LEU A 185 10.83 25.46 -8.41
C LEU A 185 11.97 26.07 -9.26
N PRO A 186 12.54 25.35 -10.25
CA PRO A 186 13.52 25.95 -11.14
C PRO A 186 12.89 27.13 -11.89
N ALA A 187 13.58 28.27 -11.89
CA ALA A 187 13.19 29.44 -12.67
C ALA A 187 13.15 29.06 -14.16
N ARG A 188 12.08 29.45 -14.85
CA ARG A 188 11.99 29.32 -16.32
C ARG A 188 13.16 30.09 -16.94
N VAL A 189 13.99 29.38 -17.70
CA VAL A 189 15.02 29.98 -18.55
C VAL A 189 14.32 30.86 -19.60
N PRO A 190 14.71 32.14 -19.79
CA PRO A 190 14.18 32.95 -20.87
C PRO A 190 14.59 32.35 -22.21
N GLU A 191 13.61 32.15 -23.09
CA GLU A 191 13.81 31.77 -24.48
C GLU A 191 14.69 32.83 -25.17
N PRO A 192 15.76 32.45 -25.90
CA PRO A 192 16.55 33.43 -26.63
C PRO A 192 15.71 34.05 -27.75
N ALA A 193 15.74 35.38 -27.82
CA ALA A 193 15.10 36.15 -28.87
C ALA A 193 15.62 35.70 -30.25
N ASP A 194 14.71 35.26 -31.10
CA ASP A 194 14.94 35.04 -32.54
C ASP A 194 15.17 36.41 -33.19
N GLU A 195 16.41 36.87 -33.15
CA GLU A 195 16.88 38.07 -33.84
C GLU A 195 17.57 37.60 -35.12
N GLY A 196 16.87 37.62 -36.26
CA GLY A 196 17.50 37.23 -37.52
C GLY A 196 16.61 37.04 -38.74
N ALA A 197 15.57 37.85 -38.91
CA ALA A 197 14.90 37.97 -40.20
C ALA A 197 15.87 38.53 -41.25
N ALA A 198 16.46 37.65 -42.07
CA ALA A 198 17.10 38.01 -43.34
C ALA A 198 16.16 37.60 -44.49
N PRO A 199 15.73 38.53 -45.37
CA PRO A 199 14.84 38.20 -46.47
C PRO A 199 15.62 37.44 -47.58
N LEU A 200 15.13 36.25 -47.92
CA LEU A 200 15.54 35.52 -49.12
C LEU A 200 15.11 36.30 -50.37
N MET A 201 16.10 36.80 -51.09
CA MET A 201 15.96 37.35 -52.44
C MET A 201 15.58 36.23 -53.42
N LEU A 202 14.46 36.42 -54.13
CA LEU A 202 14.05 35.63 -55.28
C LEU A 202 15.12 35.68 -56.38
N HIS A 203 15.57 34.52 -56.85
CA HIS A 203 15.96 34.16 -58.23
C HIS A 203 15.79 32.64 -58.39
#